data_AF-A0A086AEB1-F1
#
_entry.id   AF-A0A086AEB1-F1
#
_cell.length_a   1.000
_cell.length_b   1.000
_cell.length_c   1.000
_cell.angle_alpha   90.00
_cell.angle_beta   90.00
_cell.angle_gamma   90.00
#
_symmetry.space_group_name_H-M   'P 1'
#
loop_
_entity.id
_entity.type
_entity.pdbx_description
1 polymer ?
#
loop_
_entity_poly.entity_id
_entity_poly.type
_entity_poly.pdbx_seq_one_letter_code
_entity_poly.pdbx_strand_id
1 'polypeptide(L)'
;MKRILFLIIIIGVSLQGYAQDELNGKFKPIPPKDSKIKEVIPPKEVTPKVEPPVIVEKPDPLQINPEELFKDPNLYKKEANVEGIFYRRNQYLGSFKTKSITSTIRYRDAAFVDGDKIKVYLNDKVVVPEVSLNGDFQEFKIELVQGINKIDFEALNEGFASPNTAEFQVYDDKGAVIESSQWNVGTGYKATIVLVKE
;
A
#
# COMPACT_ATOMS: atom_id res chain seq x y z
N MET A 1 7.98 43.38 -42.22
CA MET A 1 7.74 42.09 -41.52
C MET A 1 8.25 42.03 -40.07
N LYS A 2 9.16 42.91 -39.61
CA LYS A 2 9.69 42.86 -38.22
C LYS A 2 8.87 43.61 -37.15
N ARG A 3 7.83 44.37 -37.53
CA ARG A 3 6.96 45.10 -36.57
C ARG A 3 5.68 44.36 -36.18
N ILE A 4 5.31 43.31 -36.92
CA ILE A 4 4.14 42.46 -36.61
C ILE A 4 4.50 41.36 -35.61
N LEU A 5 5.78 40.97 -35.56
CA LEU A 5 6.28 39.96 -34.61
C LEU A 5 6.33 40.44 -33.15
N PHE A 6 6.28 41.75 -32.91
CA PHE A 6 6.34 42.32 -31.56
C PHE A 6 4.97 42.34 -30.85
N LEU A 7 3.87 42.25 -31.60
CA LEU A 7 2.51 42.27 -31.04
C LEU A 7 2.03 40.90 -30.55
N ILE A 8 2.67 39.81 -30.98
CA ILE A 8 2.28 38.44 -30.58
C ILE A 8 2.91 38.03 -29.23
N ILE A 9 3.97 38.72 -28.77
CA ILE A 9 4.66 38.41 -27.51
C ILE A 9 3.94 39.01 -26.27
N ILE A 10 3.05 40.00 -26.45
CA ILE A 10 2.41 40.71 -25.32
C ILE A 10 1.09 40.05 -24.85
N ILE A 11 0.51 39.14 -25.64
CA ILE A 11 -0.81 38.54 -25.31
C ILE A 11 -0.69 37.22 -24.52
N GLY A 12 0.53 36.70 -24.32
CA GLY A 12 0.76 35.41 -23.64
C GLY A 12 0.88 35.45 -22.11
N VAL A 13 0.75 36.62 -21.46
CA VAL A 13 0.94 36.74 -20.01
C VAL A 13 -0.33 37.26 -19.34
N SER A 14 -1.36 36.42 -19.32
CA SER A 14 -2.44 36.55 -18.35
C SER A 14 -3.09 35.18 -18.18
N LEU A 15 -2.70 34.47 -17.14
CA LEU A 15 -3.48 33.46 -16.41
C LEU A 15 -2.58 32.91 -15.30
N GLN A 16 -2.44 33.67 -14.21
CA GLN A 16 -2.07 33.11 -12.92
C GLN A 16 -3.26 33.30 -11.98
N GLY A 17 -3.69 32.18 -11.40
CA GLY A 17 -4.94 32.02 -10.67
C GLY A 17 -4.96 32.70 -9.31
N TYR A 18 -6.19 32.97 -8.87
CA TYR A 18 -6.56 33.27 -7.50
C TYR A 18 -6.52 32.00 -6.66
N ALA A 19 -5.76 31.99 -5.56
CA ALA A 19 -6.02 31.12 -4.40
C ALA A 19 -5.14 31.52 -3.21
N GLN A 20 -5.65 32.38 -2.34
CA GLN A 20 -5.31 32.39 -0.91
C GLN A 20 -6.31 33.28 -0.16
N ASP A 21 -7.44 32.70 0.21
CA ASP A 21 -8.20 33.17 1.38
C ASP A 21 -7.61 32.46 2.59
N GLU A 22 -6.71 33.15 3.31
CA GLU A 22 -6.20 32.68 4.60
C GLU A 22 -7.30 32.78 5.65
N LEU A 23 -7.61 31.63 6.25
CA LEU A 23 -8.52 31.48 7.37
C LEU A 23 -8.06 32.30 8.58
N ASN A 24 -8.67 33.48 8.77
CA ASN A 24 -8.63 34.23 10.02
C ASN A 24 -9.48 33.53 11.10
N GLY A 25 -9.01 32.36 11.55
CA GLY A 25 -9.53 31.65 12.73
C GLY A 25 -8.67 31.97 13.95
N LYS A 26 -9.14 32.89 14.81
CA LYS A 26 -8.49 33.28 16.07
C LYS A 26 -8.22 32.07 16.97
N PHE A 27 -6.96 31.65 17.07
CA PHE A 27 -6.51 30.70 18.08
C PHE A 27 -6.60 31.35 19.47
N LYS A 28 -7.34 30.73 20.39
CA LYS A 28 -7.37 31.11 21.82
C LYS A 28 -6.67 30.00 22.63
N PRO A 29 -5.49 30.25 23.22
CA PRO A 29 -4.86 29.29 24.10
C PRO A 29 -5.63 29.16 25.42
N ILE A 30 -5.72 27.93 25.92
CA ILE A 30 -6.27 27.62 27.24
C ILE A 30 -5.18 27.91 28.28
N PRO A 31 -5.48 28.61 29.40
CA PRO A 31 -4.49 28.91 30.42
C PRO A 31 -4.09 27.64 31.20
N PRO A 32 -2.84 27.55 31.69
CA PRO A 32 -2.42 26.43 32.52
C PRO A 32 -3.15 26.47 33.85
N LYS A 33 -3.61 25.31 34.32
CA LYS A 33 -4.21 25.17 35.65
C LYS A 33 -3.09 25.05 36.68
N ASP A 34 -3.08 25.95 37.66
CA ASP A 34 -2.10 26.03 38.74
C ASP A 34 -1.85 24.69 39.43
N SER A 35 -0.57 24.29 39.50
CA SER A 35 -0.11 23.24 40.41
C SER A 35 -0.08 23.78 41.83
N LYS A 36 -1.09 23.43 42.64
CA LYS A 36 -1.00 23.53 44.10
C LYS A 36 -0.38 22.24 44.64
N ILE A 37 0.90 22.33 44.99
CA ILE A 37 1.55 21.37 45.88
C ILE A 37 0.86 21.47 47.24
N LYS A 38 0.29 20.36 47.72
CA LYS A 38 -0.05 20.16 49.14
C LYS A 38 0.57 18.85 49.62
N GLU A 39 1.03 18.95 50.85
CA GLU A 39 1.93 18.06 51.59
C GLU A 39 1.56 16.57 51.62
N VAL A 40 2.64 15.79 51.76
CA VAL A 40 2.70 14.36 52.02
C VAL A 40 1.97 14.02 53.33
N ILE A 41 1.04 13.07 53.27
CA ILE A 41 0.47 12.37 54.42
C ILE A 41 0.80 10.87 54.24
N PRO A 42 1.16 10.10 55.30
CA PRO A 42 1.78 8.78 55.19
C PRO A 42 0.82 7.71 54.63
N PRO A 43 1.34 6.56 54.13
CA PRO A 43 0.55 5.58 53.40
C PRO A 43 -0.46 4.91 54.32
N LYS A 44 -1.74 4.97 53.95
CA LYS A 44 -2.76 4.06 54.48
C LYS A 44 -2.76 2.82 53.59
N GLU A 45 -2.57 1.67 54.20
CA GLU A 45 -2.54 0.35 53.57
C GLU A 45 -3.89 0.09 52.86
N VAL A 46 -3.87 0.06 51.52
CA VAL A 46 -5.02 -0.28 50.69
C VAL A 46 -4.72 -1.61 50.01
N THR A 47 -5.51 -2.61 50.39
CA THR A 47 -5.65 -3.94 49.77
C THR A 47 -5.50 -3.90 48.24
N PRO A 48 -4.79 -4.86 47.62
CA PRO A 48 -4.58 -4.86 46.18
C PRO A 48 -5.92 -5.02 45.45
N LYS A 49 -6.36 -3.93 44.80
CA LYS A 49 -7.42 -3.97 43.80
C LYS A 49 -6.79 -4.56 42.54
N VAL A 50 -7.14 -5.81 42.24
CA VAL A 50 -6.78 -6.45 40.98
C VAL A 50 -7.42 -5.64 39.85
N GLU A 51 -6.64 -4.81 39.17
CA GLU A 51 -7.03 -4.30 37.86
C GLU A 51 -7.14 -5.51 36.93
N PRO A 52 -8.28 -5.71 36.23
CA PRO A 52 -8.32 -6.70 35.17
C PRO A 52 -7.21 -6.38 34.17
N PRO A 53 -6.52 -7.38 33.60
CA PRO A 53 -5.45 -7.14 32.66
C PRO A 53 -6.00 -6.24 31.55
N VAL A 54 -5.28 -5.17 31.25
CA VAL A 54 -5.51 -4.35 30.06
C VAL A 54 -5.74 -5.31 28.92
N ILE A 55 -6.94 -5.30 28.35
CA ILE A 55 -7.23 -6.02 27.12
C ILE A 55 -6.30 -5.40 26.11
N VAL A 56 -5.18 -6.05 25.83
CA VAL A 56 -4.38 -5.76 24.64
C VAL A 56 -5.33 -6.09 23.50
N GLU A 57 -6.01 -5.07 22.96
CA GLU A 57 -6.75 -5.22 21.71
C GLU A 57 -5.77 -5.84 20.74
N LYS A 58 -6.05 -7.08 20.32
CA LYS A 58 -5.25 -7.71 19.27
C LYS A 58 -5.30 -6.75 18.09
N PRO A 59 -4.15 -6.35 17.52
CA PRO A 59 -4.15 -5.46 16.37
C PRO A 59 -5.10 -6.02 15.31
N ASP A 60 -5.98 -5.17 14.77
CA ASP A 60 -6.90 -5.55 13.71
C ASP A 60 -6.08 -6.23 12.60
N PRO A 61 -6.41 -7.47 12.18
CA PRO A 61 -5.68 -8.17 11.12
C PRO A 61 -5.54 -7.37 9.82
N LEU A 62 -6.36 -6.34 9.61
CA LEU A 62 -6.28 -5.41 8.48
C LEU A 62 -5.27 -4.27 8.66
N GLN A 63 -4.84 -3.95 9.87
CA GLN A 63 -3.87 -2.89 10.12
C GLN A 63 -2.46 -3.40 9.83
N ILE A 64 -2.16 -3.60 8.55
CA ILE A 64 -0.82 -3.95 8.09
C ILE A 64 -0.11 -2.67 7.68
N ASN A 65 0.96 -2.33 8.39
CA ASN A 65 1.85 -1.26 7.99
C ASN A 65 2.76 -1.77 6.84
N PRO A 66 2.72 -1.15 5.63
CA PRO A 66 3.60 -1.54 4.52
C PRO A 66 5.08 -1.48 4.88
N GLU A 67 5.48 -0.50 5.68
CA GLU A 67 6.87 -0.35 6.10
C GLU A 67 7.30 -1.49 7.02
N GLU A 68 6.39 -2.10 7.78
CA GLU A 68 6.66 -3.26 8.63
C GLU A 68 6.68 -4.57 7.84
N LEU A 69 5.77 -4.71 6.88
CA LEU A 69 5.67 -5.85 5.99
C LEU A 69 6.98 -6.11 5.23
N PHE A 70 7.65 -5.03 4.79
CA PHE A 70 8.85 -5.10 3.96
C PHE A 70 10.18 -4.98 4.73
N LYS A 71 10.18 -5.12 6.07
CA LYS A 71 11.42 -5.00 6.87
C LYS A 71 12.37 -6.18 6.74
N ASP A 72 11.87 -7.37 6.43
CA ASP A 72 12.70 -8.57 6.34
C ASP A 72 13.54 -8.55 5.04
N PRO A 73 14.86 -8.36 5.12
CA PRO A 73 15.72 -8.28 3.94
C PRO A 73 15.92 -9.63 3.25
N ASN A 74 15.56 -10.76 3.89
CA ASN A 74 15.62 -12.07 3.27
C ASN A 74 14.43 -12.32 2.32
N LEU A 75 13.32 -11.60 2.54
CA LEU A 75 12.09 -11.71 1.76
C LEU A 75 11.93 -10.54 0.80
N TYR A 76 12.33 -9.34 1.21
CA TYR A 76 12.06 -8.10 0.48
C TYR A 76 13.34 -7.31 0.22
N LYS A 77 13.54 -6.97 -1.06
CA LYS A 77 14.64 -6.11 -1.50
C LYS A 77 14.43 -4.69 -0.96
N LYS A 78 15.51 -4.06 -0.47
CA LYS A 78 15.48 -2.65 -0.05
C LYS A 78 15.17 -1.74 -1.22
N GLU A 79 14.41 -0.67 -0.98
CA GLU A 79 14.13 0.36 -1.97
C GLU A 79 15.44 0.96 -2.52
N ALA A 80 15.50 1.14 -3.84
CA ALA A 80 16.66 1.66 -4.56
C ALA A 80 16.24 2.63 -5.68
N ASN A 81 15.19 3.41 -5.40
CA ASN A 81 14.76 4.51 -6.26
C ASN A 81 15.85 5.59 -6.33
N VAL A 82 15.98 6.20 -7.51
CA VAL A 82 16.84 7.36 -7.79
C VAL A 82 15.97 8.45 -8.43
N GLU A 83 16.49 9.65 -8.60
CA GLU A 83 15.73 10.73 -9.25
C GLU A 83 15.15 10.26 -10.60
N GLY A 84 13.83 10.41 -10.78
CA GLY A 84 13.11 9.96 -11.97
C GLY A 84 12.71 8.47 -12.00
N ILE A 85 13.11 7.66 -11.02
CA ILE A 85 12.78 6.23 -10.90
C ILE A 85 12.00 5.98 -9.62
N PHE A 86 10.76 5.47 -9.74
CA PHE A 86 9.84 5.29 -8.60
C PHE A 86 9.38 3.83 -8.39
N TYR A 87 9.77 2.91 -9.27
CA TYR A 87 9.31 1.52 -9.29
C TYR A 87 10.30 0.53 -8.64
N ARG A 88 11.49 0.95 -8.24
CA ARG A 88 12.48 0.10 -7.55
C ARG A 88 12.19 0.01 -6.06
N ARG A 89 10.98 -0.44 -5.74
CA ARG A 89 10.46 -0.61 -4.38
C ARG A 89 9.39 -1.70 -4.35
N ASN A 90 9.18 -2.30 -3.19
CA ASN A 90 8.03 -3.18 -2.98
C ASN A 90 6.75 -2.34 -2.87
N GLN A 91 5.63 -2.88 -3.33
CA GLN A 91 4.35 -2.19 -3.33
C GLN A 91 3.33 -2.96 -2.50
N TYR A 92 2.72 -2.30 -1.52
CA TYR A 92 1.57 -2.88 -0.81
C TYR A 92 0.28 -2.50 -1.54
N LEU A 93 -0.45 -3.53 -1.99
CA LEU A 93 -1.68 -3.41 -2.77
C LEU A 93 -2.94 -3.37 -1.87
N GLY A 94 -2.79 -3.64 -0.57
CA GLY A 94 -3.87 -3.57 0.41
C GLY A 94 -4.15 -4.89 1.12
N SER A 95 -5.05 -4.79 2.11
CA SER A 95 -5.56 -5.91 2.90
C SER A 95 -7.07 -5.92 2.88
N PHE A 96 -7.66 -7.10 2.65
CA PHE A 96 -9.10 -7.23 2.45
C PHE A 96 -9.65 -8.40 3.26
N LYS A 97 -10.79 -8.18 3.94
CA LYS A 97 -11.52 -9.23 4.65
C LYS A 97 -12.34 -10.07 3.67
N THR A 98 -12.40 -11.37 3.91
CA THR A 98 -13.25 -12.28 3.15
C THR A 98 -13.71 -13.45 4.02
N LYS A 99 -14.85 -14.05 3.65
CA LYS A 99 -15.34 -15.31 4.25
C LYS A 99 -15.18 -16.50 3.29
N SER A 100 -14.52 -16.26 2.16
CA SER A 100 -14.40 -17.26 1.11
C SER A 100 -13.49 -18.41 1.48
N ILE A 101 -13.78 -19.58 0.92
CA ILE A 101 -12.93 -20.76 1.05
C ILE A 101 -11.74 -20.67 0.10
N THR A 102 -11.99 -20.16 -1.11
CA THR A 102 -10.98 -19.96 -2.16
C THR A 102 -11.02 -18.54 -2.67
N SER A 103 -9.93 -18.07 -3.28
CA SER A 103 -9.92 -16.83 -4.06
C SER A 103 -9.35 -17.09 -5.44
N THR A 104 -9.93 -16.45 -6.45
CA THR A 104 -9.39 -16.46 -7.82
C THR A 104 -8.62 -15.17 -8.05
N ILE A 105 -7.36 -15.30 -8.43
CA ILE A 105 -6.49 -14.19 -8.77
C ILE A 105 -6.35 -14.17 -10.28
N ARG A 106 -6.72 -13.05 -10.91
CA ARG A 106 -6.53 -12.82 -12.34
C ARG A 106 -5.49 -11.73 -12.53
N TYR A 107 -4.67 -11.86 -13.55
CA TYR A 107 -3.68 -10.86 -13.91
C TYR A 107 -3.44 -10.82 -15.42
N ARG A 108 -2.98 -9.67 -15.90
CA ARG A 108 -2.56 -9.43 -17.28
C ARG A 108 -1.55 -8.29 -17.32
N ASP A 109 -0.92 -8.13 -18.45
CA ASP A 109 -0.19 -6.91 -18.77
C ASP A 109 -1.14 -5.70 -18.77
N ALA A 110 -0.69 -4.60 -18.15
CA ALA A 110 -1.43 -3.34 -18.04
C ALA A 110 -0.96 -2.25 -19.03
N ALA A 111 0.11 -2.50 -19.79
CA ALA A 111 0.73 -1.53 -20.68
C ALA A 111 1.00 -2.16 -22.06
N PHE A 112 2.19 -2.69 -22.27
CA PHE A 112 2.61 -3.27 -23.53
C PHE A 112 3.25 -4.64 -23.32
N VAL A 113 2.70 -5.66 -23.98
CA VAL A 113 3.20 -7.04 -23.87
C VAL A 113 4.60 -7.16 -24.48
N ASP A 114 5.61 -7.10 -23.63
CA ASP A 114 7.01 -6.96 -24.05
C ASP A 114 7.98 -7.92 -23.34
N GLY A 115 7.44 -8.95 -22.70
CA GLY A 115 8.20 -10.02 -22.07
C GLY A 115 8.32 -9.92 -20.56
N ASP A 116 7.49 -9.09 -19.93
CA ASP A 116 7.30 -9.07 -18.50
C ASP A 116 6.99 -10.47 -17.91
N LYS A 117 7.68 -10.83 -16.83
CA LYS A 117 7.57 -12.11 -16.14
C LYS A 117 7.49 -11.92 -14.64
N ILE A 118 6.63 -12.73 -14.01
CA ILE A 118 6.46 -12.73 -12.55
C ILE A 118 6.59 -14.13 -11.95
N LYS A 119 6.83 -14.17 -10.64
CA LYS A 119 6.73 -15.35 -9.79
C LYS A 119 5.77 -15.06 -8.65
N VAL A 120 4.91 -16.03 -8.32
CA VAL A 120 3.87 -15.85 -7.31
C VAL A 120 4.15 -16.69 -6.08
N TYR A 121 4.00 -16.08 -4.91
CA TYR A 121 4.11 -16.72 -3.61
C TYR A 121 2.77 -16.64 -2.88
N LEU A 122 2.42 -17.71 -2.16
CA LEU A 122 1.35 -17.72 -1.17
C LEU A 122 1.97 -18.08 0.18
N ASN A 123 1.86 -17.18 1.14
CA ASN A 123 2.46 -17.34 2.47
C ASN A 123 3.94 -17.76 2.38
N ASP A 124 4.71 -16.99 1.61
CA ASP A 124 6.16 -17.16 1.36
C ASP A 124 6.56 -18.44 0.61
N LYS A 125 5.60 -19.25 0.15
CA LYS A 125 5.84 -20.44 -0.67
C LYS A 125 5.52 -20.18 -2.12
N VAL A 126 6.40 -20.61 -3.03
CA VAL A 126 6.18 -20.50 -4.47
C VAL A 126 4.96 -21.34 -4.86
N VAL A 127 3.97 -20.69 -5.49
CA VAL A 127 2.79 -21.35 -6.07
C VAL A 127 2.78 -21.29 -7.59
N VAL A 128 3.39 -20.25 -8.18
CA VAL A 128 3.63 -20.14 -9.62
C VAL A 128 5.09 -19.72 -9.82
N PRO A 129 5.97 -20.59 -10.35
CA PRO A 129 7.41 -20.34 -10.37
C PRO A 129 7.83 -19.28 -11.39
N GLU A 130 7.13 -19.20 -12.52
CA GLU A 130 7.34 -18.22 -13.59
C GLU A 130 6.08 -18.17 -14.46
N VAL A 131 5.63 -16.96 -14.79
CA VAL A 131 4.60 -16.73 -15.79
C VAL A 131 4.85 -15.40 -16.52
N SER A 132 4.59 -15.38 -17.82
CA SER A 132 4.66 -14.16 -18.62
C SER A 132 3.36 -13.36 -18.49
N LEU A 133 3.46 -12.04 -18.37
CA LEU A 133 2.32 -11.14 -18.47
C LEU A 133 1.93 -11.00 -19.95
N ASN A 134 0.68 -11.33 -20.25
CA ASN A 134 0.11 -11.30 -21.59
C ASN A 134 -1.06 -10.30 -21.62
N GLY A 135 -1.52 -9.94 -22.82
CA GLY A 135 -2.64 -8.98 -22.96
C GLY A 135 -3.98 -9.53 -22.46
N ASP A 136 -4.17 -10.85 -22.51
CA ASP A 136 -5.34 -11.52 -21.96
C ASP A 136 -5.16 -11.87 -20.49
N PHE A 137 -6.27 -11.85 -19.75
CA PHE A 137 -6.27 -12.29 -18.34
C PHE A 137 -5.92 -13.77 -18.23
N GLN A 138 -4.90 -14.03 -17.43
CA GLN A 138 -4.56 -15.33 -16.90
C GLN A 138 -5.04 -15.41 -15.46
N GLU A 139 -5.23 -16.62 -14.94
CA GLU A 139 -5.75 -16.81 -13.60
C GLU A 139 -5.19 -18.02 -12.88
N PHE A 140 -5.19 -17.96 -11.55
CA PHE A 140 -4.96 -19.09 -10.67
C PHE A 140 -5.87 -18.97 -9.46
N LYS A 141 -6.16 -20.12 -8.85
CA LYS A 141 -6.98 -20.21 -7.64
C LYS A 141 -6.10 -20.59 -6.45
N ILE A 142 -6.38 -19.97 -5.32
CA ILE A 142 -5.75 -20.28 -4.03
C ILE A 142 -6.80 -20.74 -3.02
N GLU A 143 -6.40 -21.66 -2.15
CA GLU A 143 -7.17 -22.01 -0.95
C GLU A 143 -6.79 -21.07 0.19
N LEU A 144 -7.80 -20.51 0.86
CA LEU A 144 -7.60 -19.56 1.96
C LEU A 144 -7.60 -20.30 3.30
N VAL A 145 -6.52 -20.14 4.06
CA VAL A 145 -6.47 -20.56 5.47
C VAL A 145 -7.08 -19.49 6.37
N GLN A 146 -7.54 -19.88 7.56
CA GLN A 146 -8.07 -18.93 8.54
C GLN A 146 -7.05 -17.84 8.87
N GLY A 147 -7.47 -16.57 8.91
CA GLY A 147 -6.58 -15.44 9.17
C GLY A 147 -5.85 -14.94 7.92
N ILE A 148 -4.58 -14.58 8.06
CA ILE A 148 -3.81 -13.89 7.02
C ILE A 148 -3.38 -14.87 5.92
N ASN A 149 -3.68 -14.49 4.67
CA ASN A 149 -3.18 -15.10 3.44
C ASN A 149 -2.45 -14.02 2.65
N LYS A 150 -1.12 -14.07 2.64
CA LYS A 150 -0.26 -13.11 1.94
C LYS A 150 0.07 -13.63 0.55
N ILE A 151 -0.15 -12.81 -0.47
CA ILE A 151 0.18 -13.12 -1.86
C ILE A 151 1.20 -12.10 -2.34
N ASP A 152 2.37 -12.58 -2.74
CA ASP A 152 3.44 -11.74 -3.31
C ASP A 152 3.62 -12.05 -4.80
N PHE A 153 3.58 -11.00 -5.63
CA PHE A 153 3.95 -11.04 -7.05
C PHE A 153 5.34 -10.44 -7.20
N GLU A 154 6.34 -11.28 -7.43
CA GLU A 154 7.72 -10.84 -7.66
C GLU A 154 7.98 -10.63 -9.14
N ALA A 155 8.44 -9.45 -9.53
CA ALA A 155 8.91 -9.20 -10.89
C ALA A 155 10.24 -9.93 -11.13
N LEU A 156 10.24 -10.89 -12.05
CA LEU A 156 11.45 -11.63 -12.46
C LEU A 156 12.28 -10.83 -13.47
N ASN A 157 11.65 -9.91 -14.19
CA ASN A 157 12.28 -8.97 -15.11
C ASN A 157 11.40 -7.69 -15.22
N GLU A 158 11.72 -6.81 -16.17
CA GLU A 158 10.98 -5.58 -16.51
C GLU A 158 10.66 -5.52 -18.01
N GLY A 159 10.53 -6.69 -18.65
CA GLY A 159 10.29 -6.76 -20.09
C GLY A 159 11.35 -6.06 -20.93
N PHE A 160 10.91 -5.42 -22.01
CA PHE A 160 11.74 -4.55 -22.85
C PHE A 160 11.73 -3.11 -22.31
N ALA A 161 10.61 -2.66 -21.75
CA ALA A 161 10.39 -1.32 -21.24
C ALA A 161 10.03 -1.37 -19.75
N SER A 162 10.95 -0.87 -18.91
CA SER A 162 10.71 -0.78 -17.48
C SER A 162 9.53 0.14 -17.11
N PRO A 163 8.79 -0.16 -16.03
CA PRO A 163 8.93 -1.31 -15.12
C PRO A 163 8.12 -2.54 -15.55
N ASN A 164 8.11 -3.58 -14.71
CA ASN A 164 7.11 -4.63 -14.82
C ASN A 164 5.72 -4.08 -14.47
N THR A 165 4.76 -4.19 -15.38
CA THR A 165 3.41 -3.62 -15.22
C THR A 165 2.34 -4.69 -15.32
N ALA A 166 1.40 -4.69 -14.37
CA ALA A 166 0.25 -5.57 -14.47
C ALA A 166 -1.02 -4.93 -13.96
N GLU A 167 -2.14 -5.40 -14.51
CA GLU A 167 -3.45 -5.29 -13.90
C GLU A 167 -3.74 -6.61 -13.20
N PHE A 168 -4.30 -6.52 -12.00
CA PHE A 168 -4.75 -7.68 -11.25
C PHE A 168 -6.16 -7.50 -10.71
N GLN A 169 -6.83 -8.63 -10.52
CA GLN A 169 -8.16 -8.71 -9.97
C GLN A 169 -8.23 -9.87 -9.00
N VAL A 170 -8.85 -9.64 -7.85
CA VAL A 170 -9.09 -10.64 -6.81
C VAL A 170 -10.58 -10.87 -6.72
N TYR A 171 -10.97 -12.14 -6.81
CA TYR A 171 -12.35 -12.57 -6.69
C TYR A 171 -12.55 -13.46 -5.48
N ASP A 172 -13.72 -13.34 -4.88
CA ASP A 172 -14.22 -14.24 -3.86
C ASP A 172 -14.63 -15.60 -4.47
N ASP A 173 -15.00 -16.56 -3.63
CA ASP A 173 -15.43 -17.91 -4.07
C ASP A 173 -16.77 -17.95 -4.80
N LYS A 174 -17.49 -16.83 -4.87
CA LYS A 174 -18.76 -16.64 -5.58
C LYS A 174 -18.58 -15.84 -6.88
N GLY A 175 -17.36 -15.41 -7.19
CA GLY A 175 -17.05 -14.60 -8.36
C GLY A 175 -17.35 -13.10 -8.19
N ALA A 176 -17.55 -12.61 -6.97
CA ALA A 176 -17.61 -11.18 -6.70
C ALA A 176 -16.19 -10.60 -6.58
N VAL A 177 -16.00 -9.37 -7.08
CA VAL A 177 -14.72 -8.68 -7.00
C VAL A 177 -14.46 -8.24 -5.55
N ILE A 178 -13.30 -8.63 -5.02
CA ILE A 178 -12.73 -8.13 -3.77
C ILE A 178 -11.91 -6.86 -4.02
N GLU A 179 -11.03 -6.92 -5.03
CA GLU A 179 -10.14 -5.80 -5.39
C GLU A 179 -9.77 -5.89 -6.87
N SER A 180 -9.55 -4.73 -7.51
CA SER A 180 -9.06 -4.63 -8.89
C SER A 180 -8.18 -3.40 -9.00
N SER A 181 -6.90 -3.60 -9.30
CA SER A 181 -5.93 -2.50 -9.35
C SER A 181 -4.73 -2.88 -10.24
N GLN A 182 -3.69 -2.07 -10.19
CA GLN A 182 -2.46 -2.25 -10.97
C GLN A 182 -1.23 -2.13 -10.08
N TRP A 183 -0.13 -2.75 -10.50
CA TRP A 183 1.18 -2.54 -9.90
C TRP A 183 2.21 -2.11 -10.93
N ASN A 184 3.26 -1.46 -10.42
CA ASN A 184 4.44 -1.07 -11.18
C ASN A 184 5.66 -1.34 -10.30
N VAL A 185 6.38 -2.43 -10.57
CA VAL A 185 7.51 -2.85 -9.72
C VAL A 185 8.72 -3.21 -10.58
N GLY A 186 9.92 -2.92 -10.06
CA GLY A 186 11.17 -3.29 -10.71
C GLY A 186 11.58 -4.73 -10.45
N THR A 187 12.60 -5.20 -11.17
CA THR A 187 13.11 -6.58 -11.03
C THR A 187 13.56 -6.88 -9.59
N GLY A 188 13.05 -8.00 -9.07
CA GLY A 188 13.28 -8.49 -7.72
C GLY A 188 12.49 -7.77 -6.62
N TYR A 189 11.65 -6.79 -6.98
CA TYR A 189 10.67 -6.20 -6.06
C TYR A 189 9.34 -6.94 -6.15
N LYS A 190 8.56 -6.84 -5.07
CA LYS A 190 7.29 -7.56 -4.92
C LYS A 190 6.12 -6.57 -4.81
N ALA A 191 5.02 -6.90 -5.47
CA ALA A 191 3.71 -6.32 -5.18
C ALA A 191 2.94 -7.30 -4.27
N THR A 192 2.43 -6.83 -3.14
CA THR A 192 1.88 -7.68 -2.08
C THR A 192 0.45 -7.32 -1.76
N ILE A 193 -0.44 -8.31 -1.78
CA ILE A 193 -1.83 -8.20 -1.32
C ILE A 193 -2.08 -9.20 -0.19
N VAL A 194 -2.92 -8.81 0.76
CA VAL A 194 -3.30 -9.67 1.89
C VAL A 194 -4.80 -9.91 1.91
N LEU A 195 -5.18 -11.19 1.99
CA LEU A 195 -6.56 -11.61 2.23
C LEU A 195 -6.69 -12.15 3.65
N VAL A 196 -7.55 -11.52 4.44
CA VAL A 196 -7.86 -11.95 5.81
C VAL A 196 -9.15 -12.76 5.77
N LYS A 197 -9.03 -14.07 5.96
CA LYS A 197 -10.18 -14.95 6.09
C LYS A 197 -10.72 -14.92 7.52
N GLU A 198 -12.01 -14.57 7.65
CA GLU A 198 -12.77 -14.59 8.91
C GLU A 198 -13.57 -15.87 9.11
#